data_AF-A0A9W9RVN7-F1
#
_entry.id   AF-A0A9W9RVN7-F1
#
_cell.length_a   1.000
_cell.length_b   1.000
_cell.length_c   1.000
_cell.angle_alpha   90.00
_cell.angle_beta   90.00
_cell.angle_gamma   90.00
#
_symmetry.space_group_name_H-M   'P 1'
#
loop_
_entity.id
_entity.type
_entity.pdbx_description
1 polymer ?
#
loop_
_entity_poly.entity_id
_entity_poly.type
_entity_poly.pdbx_seq_one_letter_code
_entity_poly.pdbx_strand_id
1 'polypeptide(L)'
;MRQSTPVCWAVWAGLIWLTLISTTLSLPDNSNSGPDVSTNISTIHARGTKPFMLRVLPLGASITQGYKSADGNGYRKWLRQQLRYAGWEVDMIGSRKSGTMHDNDHEGHIGFRIDQVAKVVKKTLAQKPNLILINAGTNDGLQNYKVDTAGERMDSLLTELYDAVPGTTIILSTLIPNGKKPVPISAISHQFRELVAKRRAQNDSIILAEMSTFIKSTQLVDKIHPTATGYEEMASVWWAAIQEAEKEGFLTAPASTSTSNGTISKAREKALDDSTGDPSLPAYTAPAQPTETSDGLRLAGQVSCLHWITQMVLMSFAFVMLV
;
A
#
# COMPACT_ATOMS: atom_id res chain seq x y z
N MET A 1 29.86 22.30 -44.34
CA MET A 1 29.92 23.78 -44.29
C MET A 1 28.79 24.33 -45.15
N ARG A 2 28.21 25.49 -44.78
CA ARG A 2 26.91 26.05 -45.24
C ARG A 2 25.72 25.20 -44.73
N GLN A 3 24.81 25.63 -43.83
CA GLN A 3 24.24 26.95 -43.45
C GLN A 3 23.54 27.67 -44.63
N SER A 4 22.33 28.24 -44.53
CA SER A 4 21.41 28.45 -43.37
C SER A 4 19.98 28.86 -43.85
N THR A 5 19.03 28.90 -42.91
CA THR A 5 17.61 29.39 -42.92
C THR A 5 17.47 30.92 -43.21
N PRO A 6 16.29 31.66 -43.16
CA PRO A 6 14.97 31.37 -42.54
C PRO A 6 13.62 32.01 -43.09
N VAL A 7 12.45 31.65 -42.48
CA VAL A 7 11.21 32.49 -42.24
C VAL A 7 10.36 32.90 -43.51
N CYS A 8 9.05 33.29 -43.54
CA CYS A 8 8.08 34.00 -42.63
C CYS A 8 6.56 33.69 -42.88
N TRP A 9 5.70 33.78 -41.82
CA TRP A 9 4.26 34.20 -41.61
C TRP A 9 3.27 34.46 -42.82
N ALA A 10 1.91 34.48 -42.72
CA ALA A 10 0.97 34.90 -41.65
C ALA A 10 -0.48 34.31 -41.78
N VAL A 11 -1.40 34.72 -40.86
CA VAL A 11 -2.80 34.24 -40.65
C VAL A 11 -3.84 35.27 -41.13
N TRP A 12 -5.03 34.83 -41.58
CA TRP A 12 -6.28 35.64 -41.56
C TRP A 12 -7.53 34.78 -41.33
N ALA A 13 -8.56 35.37 -40.71
CA ALA A 13 -9.86 34.76 -40.37
C ALA A 13 -11.03 35.62 -40.87
N GLY A 14 -12.23 35.03 -41.03
CA GLY A 14 -13.45 35.73 -41.42
C GLY A 14 -14.72 35.00 -41.02
N LEU A 15 -15.62 35.69 -40.31
CA LEU A 15 -16.94 35.22 -39.84
C LEU A 15 -18.04 36.03 -40.53
N ILE A 16 -19.08 35.38 -41.07
CA ILE A 16 -20.37 36.02 -41.37
C ILE A 16 -21.52 35.08 -40.95
N TRP A 17 -22.52 35.67 -40.29
CA TRP A 17 -23.73 35.02 -39.76
C TRP A 17 -24.85 34.91 -40.80
N LEU A 18 -25.77 33.96 -40.61
CA LEU A 18 -27.15 34.10 -41.12
C LEU A 18 -28.16 33.38 -40.23
N THR A 19 -29.01 34.17 -39.57
CA THR A 19 -30.09 33.73 -38.67
C THR A 19 -31.41 33.60 -39.43
N LEU A 20 -32.12 32.49 -39.23
CA LEU A 20 -33.52 32.36 -39.65
C LEU A 20 -34.45 32.51 -38.44
N ILE A 21 -35.36 33.47 -38.54
CA ILE A 21 -36.42 33.71 -37.57
C ILE A 21 -37.57 32.74 -37.84
N SER A 22 -38.18 32.19 -36.79
CA SER A 22 -39.46 31.50 -36.88
C SER A 22 -40.32 31.90 -35.69
N THR A 23 -41.30 32.76 -35.97
CA THR A 23 -42.31 33.20 -35.01
C THR A 23 -43.54 32.31 -35.09
N THR A 24 -43.91 31.67 -33.99
CA THR A 24 -45.25 31.08 -33.80
C THR A 24 -45.89 31.64 -32.55
N LEU A 25 -47.08 32.21 -32.71
CA LEU A 25 -47.85 32.85 -31.65
C LEU A 25 -48.77 31.82 -30.99
N SER A 26 -48.87 31.81 -29.66
CA SER A 26 -49.92 31.12 -28.90
C SER A 26 -50.14 31.80 -27.55
N LEU A 27 -51.40 31.86 -27.13
CA LEU A 27 -51.92 32.73 -26.06
C LEU A 27 -51.80 32.12 -24.65
N PRO A 28 -51.96 32.90 -23.57
CA PRO A 28 -51.58 32.48 -22.21
C PRO A 28 -52.70 31.73 -21.48
N ASP A 29 -52.33 30.85 -20.55
CA ASP A 29 -53.22 30.45 -19.45
C ASP A 29 -52.50 30.35 -18.10
N ASN A 30 -52.82 31.34 -17.27
CA ASN A 30 -53.01 31.34 -15.82
C ASN A 30 -52.23 30.40 -14.86
N SER A 31 -51.54 31.07 -13.91
CA SER A 31 -51.17 30.65 -12.53
C SER A 31 -50.89 29.17 -12.18
N ASN A 32 -49.65 28.90 -11.76
CA ASN A 32 -49.37 28.86 -10.31
C ASN A 32 -47.86 29.04 -10.01
N SER A 33 -47.51 30.05 -9.20
CA SER A 33 -46.13 30.29 -8.77
C SER A 33 -45.81 29.50 -7.49
N GLY A 34 -45.43 28.23 -7.66
CA GLY A 34 -44.75 27.45 -6.62
C GLY A 34 -43.25 27.77 -6.60
N PRO A 35 -42.56 27.64 -5.44
CA PRO A 35 -41.13 27.89 -5.37
C PRO A 35 -40.35 26.84 -6.17
N ASP A 36 -39.41 27.30 -6.99
CA ASP A 36 -38.42 26.45 -7.66
C ASP A 36 -37.44 25.86 -6.64
N VAL A 37 -37.87 24.78 -5.99
CA VAL A 37 -36.96 23.92 -5.22
C VAL A 37 -36.15 23.14 -6.24
N SER A 38 -35.05 23.76 -6.66
CA SER A 38 -33.94 23.14 -7.39
C SER A 38 -33.40 21.98 -6.58
N THR A 39 -34.08 20.83 -6.70
CA THR A 39 -33.61 19.57 -6.18
C THR A 39 -32.34 19.22 -6.94
N ASN A 40 -31.20 19.50 -6.31
CA ASN A 40 -29.92 18.90 -6.64
C ASN A 40 -30.02 17.39 -6.38
N ILE A 41 -30.75 16.69 -7.25
CA ILE A 41 -30.65 15.25 -7.40
C ILE A 41 -29.24 15.02 -7.92
N SER A 42 -28.32 14.85 -6.97
CA SER A 42 -26.98 14.35 -7.23
C SER A 42 -27.17 13.06 -8.01
N THR A 43 -26.84 13.08 -9.30
CA THR A 43 -27.02 11.93 -10.17
C THR A 43 -26.18 10.80 -9.60
N ILE A 44 -26.87 9.80 -9.03
CA ILE A 44 -26.24 8.66 -8.38
C ILE A 44 -25.62 7.81 -9.48
N HIS A 45 -24.41 8.17 -9.89
CA HIS A 45 -23.63 7.39 -10.82
C HIS A 45 -23.33 6.06 -10.14
N ALA A 46 -23.77 4.97 -10.76
CA ALA A 46 -23.32 3.65 -10.36
C ALA A 46 -21.79 3.63 -10.43
N ARG A 47 -21.14 3.42 -9.28
CA ARG A 47 -19.69 3.41 -9.19
C ARG A 47 -19.14 2.34 -10.12
N GLY A 48 -18.16 2.70 -10.95
CA GLY A 48 -17.51 1.74 -11.85
C GLY A 48 -16.93 0.58 -11.04
N THR A 49 -17.40 -0.63 -11.30
CA THR A 49 -16.86 -1.85 -10.70
C THR A 49 -15.47 -2.10 -11.24
N LYS A 50 -14.51 -2.38 -10.36
CA LYS A 50 -13.13 -2.74 -10.76
C LYS A 50 -13.12 -4.12 -11.44
N PRO A 51 -12.15 -4.43 -12.31
CA PRO A 51 -12.20 -5.60 -13.20
C PRO A 51 -12.07 -6.97 -12.50
N PHE A 52 -11.64 -7.00 -11.22
CA PHE A 52 -11.50 -8.21 -10.42
C PHE A 52 -11.56 -7.89 -8.92
N MET A 53 -11.68 -8.93 -8.10
CA MET A 53 -11.61 -8.86 -6.64
C MET A 53 -10.17 -8.70 -6.12
N LEU A 54 -9.98 -7.88 -5.09
CA LEU A 54 -8.79 -7.91 -4.24
C LEU A 54 -8.97 -8.97 -3.13
N ARG A 55 -8.18 -10.04 -3.18
CA ARG A 55 -7.99 -10.99 -2.10
C ARG A 55 -6.80 -10.51 -1.26
N VAL A 56 -7.10 -9.73 -0.22
CA VAL A 56 -6.13 -8.94 0.53
C VAL A 56 -5.62 -9.72 1.73
N LEU A 57 -4.30 -9.83 1.88
CA LEU A 57 -3.65 -10.44 3.05
C LEU A 57 -2.98 -9.37 3.93
N PRO A 58 -3.60 -8.93 5.03
CA PRO A 58 -2.94 -8.09 6.04
C PRO A 58 -1.96 -8.97 6.84
N LEU A 59 -0.67 -8.84 6.55
CA LEU A 59 0.41 -9.65 7.14
C LEU A 59 1.21 -8.84 8.17
N GLY A 60 1.45 -9.42 9.36
CA GLY A 60 2.34 -8.81 10.33
C GLY A 60 2.09 -9.20 11.77
N ALA A 61 2.13 -8.21 12.66
CA ALA A 61 2.11 -8.42 14.10
C ALA A 61 0.88 -7.77 14.79
N SER A 62 1.07 -7.26 16.03
CA SER A 62 0.02 -6.66 16.86
C SER A 62 -0.66 -5.45 16.20
N ILE A 63 0.10 -4.65 15.43
CA ILE A 63 -0.40 -3.49 14.70
C ILE A 63 -1.35 -3.94 13.58
N THR A 64 -0.95 -4.93 12.76
CA THR A 64 -1.82 -5.57 11.74
C THR A 64 -3.08 -6.21 12.35
N GLN A 65 -2.94 -6.83 13.52
CA GLN A 65 -4.08 -7.35 14.27
C GLN A 65 -5.03 -6.24 14.77
N GLY A 66 -4.61 -4.98 14.88
CA GLY A 66 -5.42 -3.91 15.47
C GLY A 66 -5.39 -3.88 17.00
N TYR A 67 -4.34 -4.42 17.61
CA TYR A 67 -4.18 -4.39 19.07
C TYR A 67 -4.18 -2.95 19.59
N LYS A 68 -4.87 -2.70 20.71
CA LYS A 68 -5.19 -1.37 21.28
C LYS A 68 -6.18 -0.49 20.48
N SER A 69 -6.69 -0.90 19.31
CA SER A 69 -7.90 -0.25 18.78
C SER A 69 -9.12 -0.71 19.60
N ALA A 70 -10.06 0.20 19.87
CA ALA A 70 -11.22 -0.08 20.72
C ALA A 70 -12.17 -1.13 20.10
N ASP A 71 -12.18 -1.21 18.77
CA ASP A 71 -13.00 -2.11 17.96
C ASP A 71 -12.25 -3.38 17.50
N GLY A 72 -10.98 -3.52 17.86
CA GLY A 72 -10.09 -4.61 17.43
C GLY A 72 -9.78 -4.67 15.92
N ASN A 73 -10.20 -3.72 15.10
CA ASN A 73 -9.99 -3.75 13.64
C ASN A 73 -8.64 -3.15 13.21
N GLY A 74 -8.09 -2.22 14.00
CA GLY A 74 -6.94 -1.40 13.57
C GLY A 74 -7.23 -0.64 12.28
N TYR A 75 -6.25 -0.58 11.37
CA TYR A 75 -6.41 0.07 10.07
C TYR A 75 -7.32 -0.71 9.10
N ARG A 76 -7.60 -2.00 9.36
CA ARG A 76 -8.18 -2.93 8.37
C ARG A 76 -9.58 -2.50 7.94
N LYS A 77 -10.42 -2.06 8.88
CA LYS A 77 -11.78 -1.57 8.60
C LYS A 77 -11.76 -0.34 7.69
N TRP A 78 -11.03 0.70 8.11
CA TRP A 78 -10.87 1.94 7.34
C TRP A 78 -10.36 1.70 5.91
N LEU A 79 -9.32 0.88 5.76
CA LEU A 79 -8.76 0.54 4.45
C LEU A 79 -9.76 -0.23 3.59
N ARG A 80 -10.43 -1.24 4.16
CA ARG A 80 -11.42 -2.02 3.43
C ARG A 80 -12.61 -1.17 2.99
N GLN A 81 -13.10 -0.29 3.86
CA GLN A 81 -14.16 0.66 3.53
C GLN A 81 -13.74 1.58 2.38
N GLN A 82 -12.49 2.07 2.36
CA GLN A 82 -11.96 2.86 1.26
C GLN A 82 -11.85 2.09 -0.06
N LEU A 83 -11.40 0.82 -0.03
CA LEU A 83 -11.32 -0.03 -1.23
C LEU A 83 -12.70 -0.32 -1.82
N ARG A 84 -13.69 -0.65 -0.98
CA ARG A 84 -15.10 -0.79 -1.37
C ARG A 84 -15.66 0.54 -1.89
N TYR A 85 -15.30 1.66 -1.27
CA TYR A 85 -15.63 3.01 -1.73
C TYR A 85 -14.97 3.38 -3.06
N ALA A 86 -13.85 2.77 -3.42
CA ALA A 86 -13.21 2.91 -4.74
C ALA A 86 -13.74 1.94 -5.81
N GLY A 87 -14.70 1.05 -5.46
CA GLY A 87 -15.35 0.13 -6.41
C GLY A 87 -14.71 -1.26 -6.51
N TRP A 88 -13.78 -1.60 -5.62
CA TRP A 88 -13.21 -2.95 -5.55
C TRP A 88 -14.17 -3.96 -4.89
N GLU A 89 -14.23 -5.18 -5.41
CA GLU A 89 -14.59 -6.35 -4.60
C GLU A 89 -13.42 -6.65 -3.65
N VAL A 90 -13.69 -6.92 -2.37
CA VAL A 90 -12.65 -7.13 -1.34
C VAL A 90 -13.04 -8.30 -0.43
N ASP A 91 -12.16 -9.30 -0.40
CA ASP A 91 -12.16 -10.44 0.52
C ASP A 91 -10.84 -10.38 1.30
N MET A 92 -10.93 -10.03 2.59
CA MET A 92 -9.78 -10.05 3.49
C MET A 92 -9.49 -11.51 3.84
N ILE A 93 -8.22 -11.89 3.88
CA ILE A 93 -7.81 -13.28 4.13
C ILE A 93 -6.73 -13.41 5.19
N GLY A 94 -6.65 -14.61 5.78
CA GLY A 94 -5.73 -14.92 6.86
C GLY A 94 -6.10 -16.19 7.63
N SER A 95 -5.29 -16.51 8.63
CA SER A 95 -5.53 -17.57 9.62
C SER A 95 -6.13 -17.06 10.93
N ARG A 96 -6.22 -15.74 11.12
CA ARG A 96 -6.76 -15.07 12.31
C ARG A 96 -8.00 -14.26 11.94
N LYS A 97 -8.91 -14.14 12.91
CA LYS A 97 -10.05 -13.22 12.88
C LYS A 97 -9.99 -12.35 14.12
N SER A 98 -10.09 -11.03 13.96
CA SER A 98 -10.25 -10.13 15.10
C SER A 98 -10.84 -8.77 14.71
N GLY A 99 -11.64 -8.22 15.62
CA GLY A 99 -12.33 -6.95 15.45
C GLY A 99 -13.79 -7.11 14.99
N THR A 100 -14.51 -5.98 15.01
CA THR A 100 -15.97 -5.89 14.77
C THR A 100 -16.41 -5.77 13.31
N MET A 101 -15.50 -5.58 12.35
CA MET A 101 -15.86 -5.60 10.93
C MET A 101 -16.34 -6.99 10.49
N HIS A 102 -17.22 -7.08 9.48
CA HIS A 102 -17.72 -8.37 9.00
C HIS A 102 -16.61 -9.23 8.36
N ASP A 103 -15.71 -8.59 7.64
CA ASP A 103 -14.58 -9.21 6.94
C ASP A 103 -13.28 -9.10 7.77
N ASN A 104 -13.30 -9.68 8.97
CA ASN A 104 -12.27 -9.47 9.99
C ASN A 104 -11.06 -10.42 9.91
N ASP A 105 -10.87 -11.11 8.80
CA ASP A 105 -9.73 -12.00 8.55
C ASP A 105 -8.40 -11.23 8.39
N HIS A 106 -7.31 -11.79 8.91
CA HIS A 106 -5.96 -11.24 8.82
C HIS A 106 -4.87 -12.28 9.19
N GLU A 107 -3.61 -11.96 8.91
CA GLU A 107 -2.42 -12.73 9.28
C GLU A 107 -1.51 -11.92 10.23
N GLY A 108 -2.15 -11.25 11.19
CA GLY A 108 -1.49 -10.46 12.23
C GLY A 108 -1.32 -11.27 13.52
N HIS A 109 -0.09 -11.42 14.01
CA HIS A 109 0.23 -12.20 15.21
C HIS A 109 1.00 -11.36 16.25
N ILE A 110 0.36 -11.02 17.38
CA ILE A 110 0.97 -10.22 18.45
C ILE A 110 2.36 -10.77 18.86
N GLY A 111 3.34 -9.86 18.96
CA GLY A 111 4.70 -10.17 19.40
C GLY A 111 5.62 -10.79 18.35
N PHE A 112 5.11 -11.12 17.15
CA PHE A 112 5.90 -11.81 16.13
C PHE A 112 6.88 -10.88 15.41
N ARG A 113 8.10 -11.40 15.24
CA ARG A 113 9.17 -10.86 14.41
C ARG A 113 9.07 -11.31 12.95
N ILE A 114 9.87 -10.72 12.06
CA ILE A 114 9.92 -11.07 10.62
C ILE A 114 10.11 -12.59 10.40
N ASP A 115 11.02 -13.24 11.14
CA ASP A 115 11.28 -14.69 11.01
C ASP A 115 10.09 -15.56 11.45
N GLN A 116 9.30 -15.07 12.40
CA GLN A 116 8.12 -15.77 12.91
C GLN A 116 6.90 -15.54 11.99
N VAL A 117 6.76 -14.34 11.43
CA VAL A 117 5.77 -13.99 10.39
C VAL A 117 6.00 -14.86 9.14
N ALA A 118 7.24 -14.96 8.66
CA ALA A 118 7.60 -15.82 7.54
C ALA A 118 7.27 -17.30 7.79
N LYS A 119 7.42 -17.79 9.03
CA LYS A 119 7.07 -19.16 9.38
C LYS A 119 5.56 -19.44 9.34
N VAL A 120 4.71 -18.47 9.73
CA VAL A 120 3.25 -18.70 9.77
C VAL A 120 2.55 -18.44 8.45
N VAL A 121 3.00 -17.46 7.66
CA VAL A 121 2.34 -17.11 6.39
C VAL A 121 2.24 -18.29 5.43
N LYS A 122 3.20 -19.22 5.48
CA LYS A 122 3.21 -20.52 4.75
C LYS A 122 1.87 -21.26 4.79
N LYS A 123 1.14 -21.18 5.90
CA LYS A 123 -0.16 -21.85 6.08
C LYS A 123 -1.31 -21.17 5.32
N THR A 124 -1.10 -19.93 4.90
CA THR A 124 -2.10 -19.04 4.29
C THR A 124 -1.84 -18.82 2.80
N LEU A 125 -0.64 -19.12 2.28
CA LEU A 125 -0.30 -18.98 0.84
C LEU A 125 -1.18 -19.85 -0.08
N ALA A 126 -1.77 -20.93 0.43
CA ALA A 126 -2.78 -21.72 -0.27
C ALA A 126 -4.06 -20.93 -0.61
N GLN A 127 -4.33 -19.81 0.08
CA GLN A 127 -5.44 -18.91 -0.20
C GLN A 127 -5.14 -17.95 -1.37
N LYS A 128 -3.89 -17.90 -1.87
CA LYS A 128 -3.47 -17.15 -3.07
C LYS A 128 -3.92 -15.67 -3.07
N PRO A 129 -3.43 -14.80 -2.16
CA PRO A 129 -3.62 -13.36 -2.25
C PRO A 129 -3.11 -12.80 -3.60
N ASN A 130 -3.77 -11.78 -4.13
CA ASN A 130 -3.20 -10.91 -5.17
C ASN A 130 -2.66 -9.58 -4.60
N LEU A 131 -2.94 -9.28 -3.33
CA LEU A 131 -2.44 -8.09 -2.64
C LEU A 131 -2.03 -8.45 -1.21
N ILE A 132 -0.75 -8.31 -0.88
CA ILE A 132 -0.21 -8.55 0.46
C ILE A 132 0.25 -7.23 1.08
N LEU A 133 -0.22 -6.92 2.29
CA LEU A 133 0.12 -5.70 3.02
C LEU A 133 1.01 -6.07 4.21
N ILE A 134 2.28 -5.69 4.22
CA ILE A 134 3.26 -6.15 5.22
C ILE A 134 3.63 -5.04 6.21
N ASN A 135 3.31 -5.24 7.49
CA ASN A 135 3.82 -4.46 8.63
C ASN A 135 4.44 -5.40 9.67
N ALA A 136 5.72 -5.72 9.50
CA ALA A 136 6.51 -6.58 10.39
C ALA A 136 7.94 -6.06 10.53
N GLY A 137 8.53 -6.20 11.71
CA GLY A 137 9.84 -5.61 12.08
C GLY A 137 9.83 -4.86 13.41
N THR A 138 8.66 -4.39 13.87
CA THR A 138 8.54 -3.69 15.16
C THR A 138 9.02 -4.54 16.33
N ASN A 139 8.74 -5.85 16.31
CA ASN A 139 9.17 -6.77 17.35
C ASN A 139 10.67 -7.09 17.26
N ASP A 140 11.26 -7.10 16.07
CA ASP A 140 12.72 -7.25 15.88
C ASP A 140 13.46 -6.08 16.55
N GLY A 141 13.01 -4.84 16.32
CA GLY A 141 13.52 -3.65 17.00
C GLY A 141 13.26 -3.63 18.51
N LEU A 142 12.08 -4.07 18.97
CA LEU A 142 11.75 -4.15 20.40
C LEU A 142 12.57 -5.22 21.15
N GLN A 143 12.82 -6.36 20.51
CA GLN A 143 13.56 -7.49 21.08
C GLN A 143 15.07 -7.42 20.82
N ASN A 144 15.57 -6.36 20.17
CA ASN A 144 16.96 -6.22 19.70
C ASN A 144 17.43 -7.42 18.84
N TYR A 145 16.53 -8.07 18.10
CA TYR A 145 16.83 -9.29 17.35
C TYR A 145 17.18 -8.98 15.89
N LYS A 146 18.45 -9.19 15.52
CA LYS A 146 18.92 -9.15 14.11
C LYS A 146 18.42 -7.90 13.36
N VAL A 147 18.63 -6.74 13.98
CA VAL A 147 18.15 -5.43 13.52
C VAL A 147 18.92 -4.96 12.29
N ASP A 148 20.21 -5.29 12.24
CA ASP A 148 21.17 -5.11 11.14
C ASP A 148 20.80 -5.89 9.87
N THR A 149 20.22 -7.07 10.04
CA THR A 149 19.86 -8.05 8.99
C THR A 149 18.34 -8.20 8.88
N ALA A 150 17.59 -7.15 9.23
CA ALA A 150 16.12 -7.15 9.12
C ALA A 150 15.67 -7.04 7.66
N GLY A 151 16.37 -6.25 6.85
CA GLY A 151 16.18 -6.11 5.41
C GLY A 151 16.36 -7.45 4.70
N GLU A 152 17.46 -8.17 4.93
CA GLU A 152 17.74 -9.49 4.34
C GLU A 152 16.67 -10.54 4.68
N ARG A 153 16.16 -10.53 5.92
CA ARG A 153 15.08 -11.44 6.35
C ARG A 153 13.73 -11.06 5.75
N MET A 154 13.48 -9.77 5.52
CA MET A 154 12.32 -9.31 4.77
C MET A 154 12.46 -9.67 3.28
N ASP A 155 13.64 -9.50 2.69
CA ASP A 155 13.97 -9.87 1.30
C ASP A 155 13.71 -11.36 1.04
N SER A 156 14.14 -12.21 1.98
CA SER A 156 13.88 -13.65 1.97
C SER A 156 12.38 -13.98 2.05
N LEU A 157 11.62 -13.23 2.86
CA LEU A 157 10.17 -13.36 2.95
C LEU A 157 9.49 -12.91 1.63
N LEU A 158 9.92 -11.80 1.03
CA LEU A 158 9.39 -11.33 -0.26
C LEU A 158 9.59 -12.38 -1.37
N THR A 159 10.79 -12.96 -1.51
CA THR A 159 11.02 -14.09 -2.43
C THR A 159 10.02 -15.22 -2.19
N GLU A 160 9.87 -15.68 -0.95
CA GLU A 160 8.98 -16.80 -0.65
C GLU A 160 7.50 -16.50 -0.98
N LEU A 161 7.06 -15.25 -0.82
CA LEU A 161 5.72 -14.81 -1.20
C LEU A 161 5.52 -14.80 -2.72
N TYR A 162 6.48 -14.28 -3.48
CA TYR A 162 6.44 -14.27 -4.95
C TYR A 162 6.52 -15.68 -5.54
N ASP A 163 7.41 -16.54 -5.02
CA ASP A 163 7.55 -17.94 -5.45
C ASP A 163 6.27 -18.73 -5.20
N ALA A 164 5.63 -18.54 -4.03
CA ALA A 164 4.42 -19.25 -3.66
C ALA A 164 3.15 -18.69 -4.33
N VAL A 165 3.13 -17.40 -4.69
CA VAL A 165 1.98 -16.72 -5.30
C VAL A 165 2.43 -15.81 -6.46
N PRO A 166 2.86 -16.38 -7.60
CA PRO A 166 3.32 -15.59 -8.74
C PRO A 166 2.27 -14.57 -9.20
N GLY A 167 2.71 -13.34 -9.46
CA GLY A 167 1.85 -12.22 -9.87
C GLY A 167 1.14 -11.48 -8.74
N THR A 168 1.33 -11.85 -7.46
CA THR A 168 0.84 -11.03 -6.33
C THR A 168 1.51 -9.66 -6.33
N THR A 169 0.76 -8.60 -6.04
CA THR A 169 1.33 -7.33 -5.58
C THR A 169 1.70 -7.44 -4.11
N ILE A 170 2.83 -6.85 -3.72
CA ILE A 170 3.20 -6.66 -2.31
C ILE A 170 3.30 -5.17 -2.02
N ILE A 171 2.75 -4.73 -0.89
CA ILE A 171 3.01 -3.41 -0.35
C ILE A 171 3.74 -3.59 0.98
N LEU A 172 5.00 -3.17 1.02
CA LEU A 172 5.83 -3.20 2.22
C LEU A 172 5.75 -1.83 2.90
N SER A 173 5.31 -1.80 4.15
CA SER A 173 5.33 -0.56 4.93
C SER A 173 6.66 -0.33 5.63
N THR A 174 7.06 0.94 5.75
CA THR A 174 8.00 1.32 6.81
C THR A 174 7.33 1.14 8.18
N LEU A 175 8.13 0.95 9.22
CA LEU A 175 7.60 0.84 10.58
C LEU A 175 7.14 2.21 11.09
N ILE A 176 5.99 2.26 11.76
CA ILE A 176 5.53 3.44 12.52
C ILE A 176 6.55 3.82 13.61
N PRO A 177 6.57 5.09 14.08
CA PRO A 177 7.43 5.49 15.19
C PRO A 177 7.22 4.64 16.45
N ASN A 178 8.27 4.52 17.25
CA ASN A 178 8.24 3.74 18.48
C ASN A 178 8.93 4.50 19.61
N GLY A 179 8.17 4.85 20.65
CA GLY A 179 8.68 5.60 21.80
C GLY A 179 9.44 4.77 22.83
N LYS A 180 9.73 3.48 22.55
CA LYS A 180 10.60 2.62 23.40
C LYS A 180 11.93 2.28 22.74
N LYS A 181 11.95 2.11 21.41
CA LYS A 181 13.14 1.73 20.63
C LYS A 181 13.22 2.50 19.30
N PRO A 182 13.29 3.85 19.30
CA PRO A 182 13.24 4.63 18.07
C PRO A 182 14.40 4.34 17.11
N VAL A 183 15.62 4.12 17.62
CA VAL A 183 16.82 3.88 16.78
C VAL A 183 16.75 2.55 16.00
N PRO A 184 16.52 1.37 16.62
CA PRO A 184 16.31 0.13 15.86
C PRO A 184 15.18 0.20 14.83
N ILE A 185 14.08 0.87 15.17
CA ILE A 185 12.90 0.97 14.32
C ILE A 185 13.18 1.84 13.09
N SER A 186 13.90 2.97 13.26
CA SER A 186 14.37 3.79 12.15
C SER A 186 15.34 3.04 11.24
N ALA A 187 16.27 2.28 11.81
CA ALA A 187 17.25 1.47 11.06
C ALA A 187 16.59 0.36 10.22
N ILE A 188 15.53 -0.29 10.72
CA ILE A 188 14.76 -1.28 9.95
C ILE A 188 13.97 -0.58 8.84
N SER A 189 13.33 0.56 9.11
CA SER A 189 12.64 1.34 8.09
C SER A 189 13.58 1.87 6.99
N HIS A 190 14.86 2.11 7.28
CA HIS A 190 15.88 2.41 6.27
C HIS A 190 16.11 1.22 5.33
N GLN A 191 16.42 0.05 5.91
CA GLN A 191 16.63 -1.20 5.15
C GLN A 191 15.42 -1.56 4.28
N PHE A 192 14.20 -1.27 4.72
CA PHE A 192 13.00 -1.53 3.91
C PHE A 192 12.86 -0.59 2.70
N ARG A 193 13.35 0.65 2.77
CA ARG A 193 13.39 1.56 1.60
C ARG A 193 14.40 1.07 0.56
N GLU A 194 15.59 0.69 1.02
CA GLU A 194 16.65 0.12 0.18
C GLU A 194 16.18 -1.19 -0.47
N LEU A 195 15.49 -2.04 0.29
CA LEU A 195 14.89 -3.28 -0.20
C LEU A 195 13.84 -3.03 -1.28
N VAL A 196 12.91 -2.07 -1.09
CA VAL A 196 11.92 -1.76 -2.12
C VAL A 196 12.58 -1.17 -3.37
N ALA A 197 13.58 -0.29 -3.23
CA ALA A 197 14.35 0.22 -4.36
C ALA A 197 14.98 -0.91 -5.20
N LYS A 198 15.70 -1.83 -4.54
CA LYS A 198 16.31 -3.02 -5.14
C LYS A 198 15.27 -3.89 -5.86
N ARG A 199 14.16 -4.19 -5.20
CA ARG A 199 13.10 -5.07 -5.73
C ARG A 199 12.38 -4.43 -6.92
N ARG A 200 12.13 -3.12 -6.89
CA ARG A 200 11.58 -2.38 -8.05
C ARG A 200 12.55 -2.35 -9.23
N ALA A 201 13.86 -2.23 -8.99
CA ALA A 201 14.87 -2.35 -10.05
C ALA A 201 14.94 -3.76 -10.67
N GLN A 202 14.44 -4.78 -9.96
CA GLN A 202 14.28 -6.16 -10.45
C GLN A 202 12.94 -6.39 -11.18
N ASN A 203 12.08 -5.36 -11.27
CA ASN A 203 10.71 -5.39 -11.80
C ASN A 203 9.69 -6.19 -10.96
N ASP A 204 9.98 -6.42 -9.67
CA ASP A 204 8.97 -6.99 -8.76
C ASP A 204 7.81 -6.01 -8.57
N SER A 205 6.58 -6.53 -8.54
CA SER A 205 5.35 -5.77 -8.29
C SER A 205 5.28 -5.36 -6.80
N ILE A 206 6.05 -4.34 -6.43
CA ILE A 206 6.19 -3.86 -5.05
C ILE A 206 6.10 -2.33 -4.92
N ILE A 207 5.34 -1.89 -3.92
CA ILE A 207 5.19 -0.48 -3.51
C ILE A 207 5.64 -0.31 -2.05
N LEU A 208 6.31 0.79 -1.74
CA LEU A 208 6.58 1.24 -0.38
C LEU A 208 5.37 2.03 0.17
N ALA A 209 4.84 1.61 1.31
CA ALA A 209 3.91 2.39 2.12
C ALA A 209 4.69 3.16 3.22
N GLU A 210 4.96 4.44 2.98
CA GLU A 210 5.76 5.27 3.89
C GLU A 210 4.94 5.78 5.09
N MET A 211 4.90 4.99 6.16
CA MET A 211 4.19 5.32 7.40
C MET A 211 4.99 6.21 8.34
N SER A 212 6.32 6.08 8.35
CA SER A 212 7.18 6.68 9.38
C SER A 212 7.26 8.21 9.33
N THR A 213 6.82 8.82 8.22
CA THR A 213 6.74 10.28 8.04
C THR A 213 5.37 10.87 8.39
N PHE A 214 4.30 10.07 8.39
CA PHE A 214 2.93 10.54 8.57
C PHE A 214 2.39 10.27 9.98
N ILE A 215 2.53 9.02 10.46
CA ILE A 215 2.09 8.61 11.79
C ILE A 215 3.07 9.18 12.81
N LYS A 216 2.57 9.85 13.85
CA LYS A 216 3.37 10.58 14.84
C LYS A 216 3.45 9.81 16.17
N SER A 217 4.53 10.01 16.91
CA SER A 217 4.72 9.42 18.25
C SER A 217 3.64 9.81 19.27
N THR A 218 2.91 10.91 19.05
CA THR A 218 1.77 11.35 19.86
C THR A 218 0.51 10.52 19.63
N GLN A 219 0.44 9.78 18.53
CA GLN A 219 -0.67 8.88 18.18
C GLN A 219 -0.39 7.44 18.63
N LEU A 220 0.39 7.24 19.70
CA LEU A 220 0.71 5.92 20.25
C LEU A 220 0.16 5.78 21.68
N VAL A 221 -0.67 4.76 21.92
CA VAL A 221 -1.33 4.52 23.22
C VAL A 221 -0.32 4.11 24.31
N ASP A 222 0.62 3.24 23.97
CA ASP A 222 1.57 2.62 24.91
C ASP A 222 3.03 2.76 24.46
N LYS A 223 3.30 3.79 23.65
CA LYS A 223 4.55 4.05 22.92
C LYS A 223 4.89 3.01 21.83
N ILE A 224 3.99 2.06 21.52
CA ILE A 224 4.14 1.08 20.43
C ILE A 224 2.92 1.08 19.50
N HIS A 225 1.71 0.97 20.05
CA HIS A 225 0.50 0.72 19.27
C HIS A 225 -0.26 2.02 18.95
N PRO A 226 -0.77 2.20 17.72
CA PRO A 226 -1.53 3.38 17.34
C PRO A 226 -2.79 3.64 18.18
N THR A 227 -3.17 4.92 18.27
CA THR A 227 -4.53 5.35 18.64
C THR A 227 -5.51 5.08 17.50
N ALA A 228 -6.81 5.33 17.71
CA ALA A 228 -7.81 5.25 16.64
C ALA A 228 -7.42 6.07 15.40
N THR A 229 -7.06 7.35 15.59
CA THR A 229 -6.59 8.24 14.51
C THR A 229 -5.29 7.75 13.88
N GLY A 230 -4.35 7.18 14.66
CA GLY A 230 -3.13 6.60 14.10
C GLY A 230 -3.41 5.38 13.19
N TYR A 231 -4.39 4.55 13.53
CA TYR A 231 -4.84 3.44 12.68
C TYR A 231 -5.61 3.90 11.44
N GLU A 232 -6.37 4.99 11.55
CA GLU A 232 -7.06 5.65 10.43
C GLU A 232 -6.05 6.25 9.44
N GLU A 233 -5.06 7.00 9.92
CA GLU A 233 -3.97 7.54 9.09
C GLU A 233 -3.12 6.44 8.43
N MET A 234 -2.89 5.31 9.11
CA MET A 234 -2.28 4.13 8.48
C MET A 234 -3.08 3.62 7.28
N ALA A 235 -4.42 3.69 7.32
CA ALA A 235 -5.25 3.32 6.18
C ALA A 235 -5.08 4.29 5.00
N SER A 236 -4.89 5.59 5.24
CA SER A 236 -4.56 6.56 4.19
C SER A 236 -3.24 6.23 3.48
N VAL A 237 -2.20 5.84 4.25
CA VAL A 237 -0.90 5.45 3.68
C VAL A 237 -1.03 4.17 2.84
N TRP A 238 -1.73 3.15 3.35
CA TRP A 238 -2.01 1.94 2.57
C TRP A 238 -2.81 2.24 1.30
N TRP A 239 -3.85 3.08 1.39
CA TRP A 239 -4.69 3.44 0.25
C TRP A 239 -3.91 4.15 -0.85
N ALA A 240 -3.06 5.12 -0.51
CA ALA A 240 -2.21 5.78 -1.49
C ALA A 240 -1.21 4.82 -2.16
N ALA A 241 -0.65 3.87 -1.41
CA ALA A 241 0.22 2.83 -1.98
C ALA A 241 -0.53 1.86 -2.90
N ILE A 242 -1.80 1.52 -2.61
CA ILE A 242 -2.64 0.70 -3.49
C ILE A 242 -3.01 1.46 -4.77
N GLN A 243 -3.29 2.77 -4.68
CA GLN A 243 -3.51 3.60 -5.86
C GLN A 243 -2.27 3.70 -6.76
N GLU A 244 -1.07 3.76 -6.18
CA GLU A 244 0.17 3.72 -6.97
C GLU A 244 0.37 2.34 -7.63
N ALA A 245 0.10 1.23 -6.92
CA ALA A 245 0.08 -0.12 -7.53
C ALA A 245 -0.94 -0.25 -8.67
N GLU A 246 -2.12 0.36 -8.54
CA GLU A 246 -3.13 0.41 -9.62
C GLU A 246 -2.61 1.22 -10.82
N LYS A 247 -2.03 2.39 -10.57
CA LYS A 247 -1.47 3.29 -11.59
C LYS A 247 -0.27 2.70 -12.32
N GLU A 248 0.56 1.90 -11.64
CA GLU A 248 1.68 1.16 -12.24
C GLU A 248 1.24 -0.17 -12.89
N GLY A 249 -0.05 -0.54 -12.82
CA GLY A 249 -0.59 -1.75 -13.44
C GLY A 249 -0.20 -3.05 -12.75
N PHE A 250 0.23 -2.99 -11.48
CA PHE A 250 0.70 -4.14 -10.70
C PHE A 250 -0.44 -5.02 -10.17
N LEU A 251 -1.61 -4.44 -9.93
CA LEU A 251 -2.77 -5.18 -9.44
C LEU A 251 -3.27 -6.14 -10.53
N THR A 252 -3.33 -7.44 -10.21
CA THR A 252 -3.79 -8.51 -11.11
C THR A 252 -4.94 -9.30 -10.48
N ALA A 253 -5.71 -10.04 -11.28
CA ALA A 253 -6.78 -10.89 -10.77
C ALA A 253 -6.22 -12.04 -9.90
N PRO A 254 -6.90 -12.40 -8.80
CA PRO A 254 -6.40 -13.43 -7.89
C PRO A 254 -6.57 -14.82 -8.49
N ALA A 255 -5.53 -15.64 -8.37
CA ALA A 255 -5.57 -17.03 -8.85
C ALA A 255 -6.71 -17.82 -8.20
N SER A 256 -7.32 -18.72 -8.97
CA SER A 256 -8.36 -19.62 -8.49
C SER A 256 -7.84 -20.55 -7.39
N THR A 257 -8.68 -20.83 -6.41
CA THR A 257 -8.48 -21.79 -5.34
C THR A 257 -9.62 -22.81 -5.36
N SER A 258 -9.51 -23.89 -4.59
CA SER A 258 -10.58 -24.90 -4.47
C SER A 258 -11.90 -24.35 -3.90
N THR A 259 -11.91 -23.11 -3.36
CA THR A 259 -13.06 -22.46 -2.73
C THR A 259 -13.45 -21.12 -3.36
N SER A 260 -12.67 -20.59 -4.32
CA SER A 260 -12.93 -19.29 -4.98
C SER A 260 -12.31 -19.24 -6.37
N ASN A 261 -13.14 -19.00 -7.39
CA ASN A 261 -12.72 -18.83 -8.80
C ASN A 261 -12.31 -17.38 -9.12
N GLY A 262 -11.85 -16.61 -8.13
CA GLY A 262 -11.41 -15.22 -8.33
C GLY A 262 -12.51 -14.15 -8.29
N THR A 263 -13.75 -14.54 -7.96
CA THR A 263 -14.92 -13.65 -7.79
C THR A 263 -15.60 -13.88 -6.43
N ILE A 264 -16.24 -12.85 -5.88
CA ILE A 264 -17.11 -13.00 -4.70
C ILE A 264 -18.54 -13.29 -5.18
N SER A 265 -19.26 -14.22 -4.53
CA SER A 265 -20.70 -14.36 -4.78
C SER A 265 -21.45 -13.19 -4.15
N LYS A 266 -22.48 -12.65 -4.81
CA LYS A 266 -23.29 -11.52 -4.29
C LYS A 266 -23.81 -11.76 -2.85
N ALA A 267 -24.06 -13.01 -2.48
CA ALA A 267 -24.45 -13.38 -1.12
C ALA A 267 -23.29 -13.24 -0.12
N ARG A 268 -22.08 -13.68 -0.47
CA ARG A 268 -20.86 -13.50 0.34
C ARG A 268 -20.46 -12.03 0.40
N GLU A 269 -20.55 -11.30 -0.71
CA GLU A 269 -20.28 -9.86 -0.77
C GLU A 269 -21.19 -9.09 0.20
N LYS A 270 -22.51 -9.33 0.13
CA LYS A 270 -23.49 -8.74 1.06
C LYS A 270 -23.24 -9.14 2.51
N ALA A 271 -22.84 -10.39 2.78
CA ALA A 271 -22.52 -10.85 4.14
C ALA A 271 -21.22 -10.25 4.69
N LEU A 272 -20.33 -9.78 3.81
CA LEU A 272 -19.11 -9.06 4.15
C LEU A 272 -19.27 -7.53 4.08
N ASP A 273 -20.43 -6.98 3.72
CA ASP A 273 -20.58 -5.53 3.56
C ASP A 273 -20.68 -4.83 4.92
N ASP A 274 -19.77 -3.89 5.17
CA ASP A 274 -19.77 -3.03 6.37
C ASP A 274 -20.57 -1.72 6.14
N SER A 275 -21.41 -1.67 5.09
CA SER A 275 -22.27 -0.55 4.67
C SER A 275 -21.49 0.74 4.42
N THR A 276 -20.73 0.75 3.32
CA THR A 276 -19.66 1.75 3.11
C THR A 276 -20.11 2.98 2.33
N GLY A 277 -20.45 4.06 3.06
CA GLY A 277 -20.29 5.42 2.54
C GLY A 277 -18.82 5.78 2.33
N ASP A 278 -18.54 7.04 1.99
CA ASP A 278 -17.16 7.55 1.99
C ASP A 278 -16.60 7.47 3.44
N PRO A 279 -15.50 6.74 3.70
CA PRO A 279 -14.91 6.71 5.04
C PRO A 279 -14.24 8.04 5.42
N SER A 280 -14.08 8.98 4.46
CA SER A 280 -13.45 10.29 4.66
C SER A 280 -12.03 10.22 5.23
N LEU A 281 -11.21 9.29 4.71
CA LEU A 281 -9.83 9.09 5.17
C LEU A 281 -9.01 10.40 5.15
N PRO A 282 -8.14 10.63 6.17
CA PRO A 282 -7.23 11.77 6.19
C PRO A 282 -6.40 11.89 4.92
N ALA A 283 -6.30 13.09 4.36
CA ALA A 283 -5.51 13.34 3.17
C ALA A 283 -4.02 13.02 3.42
N TYR A 284 -3.44 12.19 2.54
CA TYR A 284 -2.04 11.80 2.56
C TYR A 284 -1.46 11.87 1.15
N THR A 285 -0.34 12.59 1.01
CA THR A 285 0.45 12.64 -0.22
C THR A 285 1.61 11.66 -0.08
N ALA A 286 1.57 10.55 -0.82
CA ALA A 286 2.66 9.59 -0.82
C ALA A 286 3.97 10.24 -1.34
N PRO A 287 5.11 10.03 -0.66
CA PRO A 287 6.41 10.31 -1.25
C PRO A 287 6.64 9.52 -2.53
N ALA A 288 7.57 9.99 -3.37
CA ALA A 288 8.00 9.23 -4.54
C ALA A 288 8.53 7.84 -4.12
N GLN A 289 8.20 6.82 -4.91
CA GLN A 289 8.66 5.46 -4.66
C GLN A 289 10.20 5.39 -4.73
N PRO A 290 10.86 4.65 -3.84
CA PRO A 290 12.31 4.62 -3.80
C PRO A 290 12.85 3.90 -5.04
N THR A 291 13.92 4.45 -5.61
CA THR A 291 14.67 3.90 -6.73
C THR A 291 16.10 3.58 -6.28
N GLU A 292 16.79 2.65 -6.95
CA GLU A 292 18.22 2.48 -6.69
C GLU A 292 18.98 3.74 -7.12
N THR A 293 19.61 4.41 -6.17
CA THR A 293 20.58 5.47 -6.45
C THR A 293 21.97 4.86 -6.63
N SER A 294 22.77 5.44 -7.52
CA SER A 294 24.13 4.98 -7.81
C SER A 294 25.07 4.98 -6.59
N ASP A 295 24.73 5.70 -5.54
CA ASP A 295 25.49 5.75 -4.29
C ASP A 295 25.26 4.50 -3.40
N GLY A 296 24.12 3.83 -3.53
CA GLY A 296 23.85 2.55 -2.85
C GLY A 296 24.83 1.45 -3.29
N LEU A 297 25.09 1.35 -4.60
CA LEU A 297 26.12 0.45 -5.14
C LEU A 297 27.53 0.82 -4.65
N ARG A 298 27.83 2.11 -4.49
CA ARG A 298 29.15 2.56 -3.98
C ARG A 298 29.36 2.17 -2.52
N LEU A 299 28.37 2.34 -1.65
CA LEU A 299 28.44 1.94 -0.25
C LEU A 299 28.52 0.41 -0.10
N ALA A 300 27.67 -0.36 -0.79
CA ALA A 300 27.72 -1.82 -0.76
C ALA A 300 29.07 -2.37 -1.32
N GLY A 301 29.58 -1.77 -2.39
CA GLY A 301 30.89 -2.08 -2.95
C GLY A 301 32.06 -1.74 -2.01
N GLN A 302 31.99 -0.62 -1.29
CA GLN A 302 33.03 -0.25 -0.32
C GLN A 302 33.00 -1.11 0.94
N VAL A 303 31.82 -1.45 1.48
CA VAL A 303 31.68 -2.31 2.67
C VAL A 303 32.18 -3.73 2.38
N SER A 304 31.83 -4.30 1.21
CA SER A 304 32.37 -5.60 0.79
C SER A 304 33.89 -5.56 0.60
N CYS A 305 34.43 -4.52 -0.05
CA CYS A 305 35.88 -4.36 -0.23
C CYS A 305 36.64 -4.24 1.12
N LEU A 306 36.11 -3.49 2.09
CA LEU A 306 36.68 -3.42 3.45
C LEU A 306 36.62 -4.77 4.18
N HIS A 307 35.57 -5.57 3.96
CA HIS A 307 35.45 -6.91 4.55
C HIS A 307 36.51 -7.87 3.98
N TRP A 308 36.75 -7.85 2.66
CA TRP A 308 37.82 -8.62 2.03
C TRP A 308 39.22 -8.19 2.52
N ILE A 309 39.48 -6.88 2.61
CA ILE A 309 40.77 -6.36 3.09
C ILE A 309 41.01 -6.76 4.55
N THR A 310 40.01 -6.67 5.42
CA THR A 310 40.14 -7.08 6.84
C THR A 310 40.36 -8.58 7.01
N GLN A 311 39.72 -9.43 6.21
CA GLN A 311 40.01 -10.87 6.20
C GLN A 311 41.43 -11.18 5.71
N MET A 312 41.91 -10.53 4.64
CA MET A 312 43.28 -10.74 4.13
C MET A 312 44.35 -10.30 5.14
N VAL A 313 44.14 -9.19 5.85
CA VAL A 313 45.05 -8.73 6.90
C VAL A 313 45.09 -9.72 8.07
N LEU A 314 43.94 -10.24 8.51
CA LEU A 314 43.88 -11.25 9.58
C LEU A 314 44.57 -12.57 9.20
N MET A 315 44.42 -13.04 7.97
CA MET A 315 45.14 -14.24 7.49
C MET A 315 46.66 -14.01 7.37
N SER A 316 47.08 -12.78 7.07
CA SER A 316 48.51 -12.42 6.99
C SER A 316 49.19 -12.45 8.37
N PHE A 317 48.52 -11.99 9.43
CA PHE A 317 49.05 -12.06 10.80
C PHE A 317 49.08 -13.49 11.36
N ALA A 318 48.13 -14.35 10.99
CA ALA A 318 48.14 -15.75 11.41
C ALA A 318 49.34 -16.55 10.87
N PHE A 319 49.88 -16.17 9.71
CA PHE A 319 51.03 -16.85 9.09
C PHE A 319 52.38 -16.46 9.70
N VAL A 320 52.47 -15.31 10.38
CA VAL A 320 53.72 -14.80 10.99
C VAL A 320 53.94 -15.32 12.42
N MET A 321 52.94 -15.97 13.04
CA MET A 321 53.08 -16.60 14.37
C MET A 321 53.28 -18.13 14.33
N LEU A 322 53.62 -18.69 13.16
CA LEU A 322 53.73 -20.13 12.92
C LEU A 322 55.03 -20.56 12.21
N VAL A 323 56.06 -19.70 12.24
CA VAL A 323 57.44 -19.95 11.75
C VAL A 323 58.43 -19.51 12.81
#